data_AF-R9JH04-F1
#
_entry.id   AF-R9JH04-F1
#
_cell.length_a   1.000
_cell.length_b   1.000
_cell.length_c   1.000
_cell.angle_alpha   90.00
_cell.angle_beta   90.00
_cell.angle_gamma   90.00
#
_symmetry.space_group_name_H-M   'P 1'
#
loop_
_entity.id
_entity.type
_entity.pdbx_description
1 polymer ?
#
loop_
_entity_poly.entity_id
_entity_poly.type
_entity_poly.pdbx_seq_one_letter_code
_entity_poly.pdbx_strand_id
1 'polypeptide(L)'
;MEMNAAKVKDIIGDNPRFHFDENEPYGYYICSEENQTIRDTSILKYWEKLKYMSENADFLIQQAFQASFYDFYGVNRKYIASSEEMCQQLIVDSFVLYAHDDSIGCCLSNSRYMFGHFIECLWNVHWALIYSTIC
;
A
#
# COMPACT_ATOMS: atom_id res chain seq x y z
N MET A 1 -13.36 3.45 7.84
CA MET A 1 -12.96 4.25 9.02
C MET A 1 -11.51 4.63 8.88
N GLU A 2 -11.23 5.93 8.78
CA GLU A 2 -9.86 6.45 8.80
C GLU A 2 -9.17 6.10 10.11
N MET A 3 -7.89 5.75 10.01
CA MET A 3 -7.09 5.38 11.18
C MET A 3 -6.37 6.59 11.73
N ASN A 4 -6.12 6.61 13.04
CA ASN A 4 -5.48 7.75 13.70
C ASN A 4 -4.12 8.12 13.06
N ALA A 5 -4.05 9.30 12.45
CA ALA A 5 -2.86 9.86 11.79
C ALA A 5 -1.58 9.76 12.64
N ALA A 6 -1.63 10.20 13.90
CA ALA A 6 -0.46 10.20 14.79
C ALA A 6 0.08 8.78 15.03
N LYS A 7 -0.81 7.80 15.19
CA LYS A 7 -0.43 6.39 15.35
C LYS A 7 0.07 5.75 14.06
N VAL A 8 -0.48 6.14 12.91
CA VAL A 8 0.09 5.74 11.60
C VAL A 8 1.52 6.26 11.50
N LYS A 9 1.75 7.55 11.76
CA LYS A 9 3.07 8.18 11.70
C LYS A 9 4.06 7.56 12.70
N ASP A 10 3.61 7.19 13.90
CA ASP A 10 4.43 6.46 14.89
C ASP A 10 4.90 5.08 14.36
N ILE A 11 4.04 4.35 13.64
CA ILE A 11 4.36 3.01 13.13
C ILE A 11 5.25 3.05 11.88
N ILE A 12 4.96 3.94 10.93
CA ILE A 12 5.75 4.04 9.69
C ILE A 12 7.01 4.89 9.88
N GLY A 13 7.05 5.77 10.88
CA GLY A 13 8.18 6.63 11.19
C GLY A 13 8.63 7.46 9.98
N ASP A 14 9.94 7.43 9.73
CA ASP A 14 10.58 8.05 8.56
C ASP A 14 10.95 7.01 7.49
N ASN A 15 10.19 5.89 7.42
CA ASN A 15 10.43 4.86 6.43
C ASN A 15 10.19 5.43 5.02
N PRO A 16 11.21 5.45 4.14
CA PRO A 16 11.10 6.03 2.80
C PRO A 16 10.14 5.25 1.89
N ARG A 17 9.70 4.06 2.31
CA ARG A 17 8.70 3.25 1.61
C ARG A 17 7.27 3.70 1.81
N PHE A 18 6.99 4.72 2.61
CA PHE A 18 5.63 5.15 2.87
C PHE A 18 5.46 6.62 2.53
N HIS A 19 4.39 6.92 1.81
CA HIS A 19 3.88 8.26 1.72
C HIS A 19 2.94 8.52 2.90
N PHE A 20 3.07 9.71 3.49
CA PHE A 20 2.15 10.19 4.52
C PHE A 20 2.10 11.71 4.45
N ASP A 21 0.94 12.25 4.13
CA ASP A 21 0.64 13.68 4.21
C ASP A 21 -0.54 13.88 5.16
N GLU A 22 -0.30 14.59 6.27
CA GLU A 22 -1.34 14.88 7.26
C GLU A 22 -2.41 15.87 6.77
N ASN A 23 -2.16 16.56 5.64
CA ASN A 23 -3.04 17.58 5.09
C ASN A 23 -3.99 17.05 4.00
N GLU A 24 -3.83 15.79 3.60
CA GLU A 24 -4.68 15.10 2.63
C GLU A 24 -5.30 13.85 3.27
N PRO A 25 -6.39 13.29 2.72
CA PRO A 25 -6.84 11.96 3.14
C PRO A 25 -5.71 10.95 2.88
N TYR A 26 -4.96 10.59 3.93
CA TYR A 26 -3.65 9.92 3.83
C TYR A 26 -3.71 8.46 3.36
N GLY A 27 -4.87 7.90 3.04
CA GLY A 27 -5.00 6.56 2.45
C GLY A 27 -4.91 5.40 3.46
N TYR A 28 -4.95 5.68 4.77
CA TYR A 28 -4.83 4.68 5.85
C TYR A 28 -6.18 4.45 6.54
N TYR A 29 -6.86 3.35 6.21
CA TYR A 29 -8.22 3.09 6.72
C TYR A 29 -8.60 1.61 6.83
N ILE A 30 -9.61 1.33 7.63
CA ILE A 30 -10.32 0.04 7.63
C ILE A 30 -11.55 0.18 6.73
N CYS A 31 -11.64 -0.66 5.71
CA CYS A 31 -12.81 -0.76 4.83
C CYS A 31 -13.78 -1.82 5.37
N SER A 32 -15.07 -1.51 5.41
CA SER A 32 -16.13 -2.44 5.79
C SER A 32 -17.33 -2.24 4.88
N GLU A 33 -18.15 -3.28 4.71
CA GLU A 33 -19.42 -3.15 3.99
C GLU A 33 -20.34 -2.13 4.67
N GLU A 34 -21.26 -1.55 3.90
CA GLU A 34 -22.28 -0.65 4.44
C GLU A 34 -23.03 -1.32 5.60
N ASN A 35 -23.10 -0.63 6.74
CA ASN A 35 -23.72 -1.07 8.00
C ASN A 35 -22.94 -2.10 8.83
N GLN A 36 -21.73 -2.52 8.44
CA GLN A 36 -20.89 -3.31 9.33
C GLN A 36 -20.18 -2.41 10.36
N THR A 37 -20.38 -2.71 11.64
CA THR A 37 -19.62 -2.06 12.73
C THR A 37 -18.19 -2.59 12.76
N ILE A 38 -17.22 -1.69 12.61
CA ILE A 38 -15.80 -2.02 12.78
C ILE A 38 -15.56 -2.33 14.26
N ARG A 39 -15.02 -3.53 14.51
CA ARG A 39 -14.76 -4.02 15.87
C ARG A 39 -13.36 -3.59 16.32
N ASP A 40 -13.16 -3.48 17.63
CA ASP A 40 -11.83 -3.20 18.21
C ASP A 40 -10.77 -4.21 17.77
N THR A 41 -11.18 -5.46 17.52
CA THR A 41 -10.29 -6.51 16.98
C THR A 41 -9.78 -6.19 15.58
N SER A 42 -10.58 -5.54 14.73
CA SER A 42 -10.14 -5.06 13.41
C SER A 42 -9.13 -3.91 13.55
N ILE A 43 -9.32 -3.03 14.54
CA ILE A 43 -8.38 -1.95 14.85
C ILE A 43 -7.04 -2.51 15.29
N LEU A 44 -7.02 -3.46 16.22
CA LEU A 44 -5.79 -4.10 16.68
C LEU A 44 -5.06 -4.80 15.54
N LYS A 45 -5.81 -5.54 14.69
CA LYS A 45 -5.26 -6.21 13.52
C LYS A 45 -4.70 -5.23 12.50
N TYR A 46 -5.38 -4.12 12.25
CA TYR A 46 -4.88 -3.06 11.37
C TYR A 46 -3.49 -2.60 11.82
N TRP A 47 -3.31 -2.32 13.11
CA TRP A 47 -2.02 -1.88 13.64
C TRP A 47 -0.94 -2.96 13.53
N GLU A 48 -1.29 -4.22 13.79
CA GLU A 48 -0.38 -5.36 13.59
C GLU A 48 0.08 -5.47 12.13
N LYS A 49 -0.85 -5.37 11.17
CA LYS A 49 -0.55 -5.50 9.75
C LYS A 49 0.23 -4.31 9.20
N LEU A 50 -0.12 -3.08 9.60
CA LEU A 50 0.64 -1.90 9.19
C LEU A 50 2.08 -1.96 9.70
N LYS A 51 2.28 -2.37 10.95
CA LYS A 51 3.62 -2.58 11.51
C LYS A 51 4.39 -3.65 10.75
N TYR A 52 3.75 -4.78 10.45
CA TYR A 52 4.39 -5.83 9.66
C TYR A 52 4.82 -5.31 8.28
N MET A 53 3.96 -4.55 7.61
CA MET A 53 4.30 -3.95 6.32
C MET A 53 5.45 -2.95 6.43
N SER A 54 5.50 -2.13 7.49
CA SER A 54 6.60 -1.18 7.67
C SER A 54 7.95 -1.87 7.88
N GLU A 55 7.95 -3.03 8.53
CA GLU A 55 9.15 -3.86 8.75
C GLU A 55 9.56 -4.69 7.51
N ASN A 56 8.64 -4.94 6.58
CA ASN A 56 8.83 -5.88 5.45
C ASN A 56 8.50 -5.29 4.08
N ALA A 57 8.47 -3.96 3.95
CA ALA A 57 7.97 -3.26 2.76
C ALA A 57 8.66 -3.70 1.47
N ASP A 58 10.00 -3.81 1.47
CA ASP A 58 10.75 -4.24 0.28
C ASP A 58 10.33 -5.62 -0.23
N PHE A 59 10.17 -6.58 0.68
CA PHE A 59 9.74 -7.94 0.35
C PHE A 59 8.32 -7.97 -0.21
N LEU A 60 7.39 -7.25 0.42
CA LEU A 60 5.99 -7.21 -0.02
C LEU A 60 5.85 -6.50 -1.37
N ILE A 61 6.56 -5.39 -1.58
CA ILE A 61 6.59 -4.67 -2.87
C ILE A 61 7.14 -5.59 -3.96
N GLN A 62 8.26 -6.27 -3.72
CA GLN A 62 8.84 -7.22 -4.67
C GLN A 62 7.89 -8.38 -4.98
N GLN A 63 7.17 -8.89 -3.98
CA GLN A 63 6.18 -9.96 -4.15
C GLN A 63 5.03 -9.52 -5.07
N ALA A 64 4.53 -8.29 -4.93
CA ALA A 64 3.42 -7.77 -5.74
C ALA A 64 3.85 -7.22 -7.11
N PHE A 65 5.12 -6.89 -7.31
CA PHE A 65 5.58 -6.29 -8.55
C PHE A 65 5.67 -7.31 -9.70
N GLN A 66 5.21 -6.92 -10.88
CA GLN A 66 5.38 -7.67 -12.11
C GLN A 66 6.25 -6.84 -13.07
N ALA A 67 7.24 -7.47 -13.69
CA ALA A 67 8.13 -6.78 -14.64
C ALA A 67 7.36 -6.12 -15.81
N SER A 68 6.20 -6.67 -16.19
CA SER A 68 5.29 -6.12 -17.19
C SER A 68 4.72 -4.74 -16.82
N PHE A 69 4.71 -4.35 -15.54
CA PHE A 69 4.26 -3.02 -15.12
C PHE A 69 5.18 -1.91 -15.65
N TYR A 70 6.46 -2.20 -15.88
CA TYR A 70 7.37 -1.26 -16.54
C TYR A 70 6.91 -0.90 -17.96
N ASP A 71 6.17 -1.80 -18.61
CA ASP A 71 5.68 -1.59 -19.96
C ASP A 71 4.36 -0.81 -20.05
N PHE A 72 3.74 -0.53 -18.91
CA PHE A 72 2.48 0.21 -18.84
C PHE A 72 2.60 1.63 -19.42
N TYR A 73 1.58 2.08 -20.15
CA TYR A 73 1.62 3.36 -20.88
C TYR A 73 1.76 4.57 -19.94
N GLY A 74 1.29 4.45 -18.70
CA GLY A 74 1.40 5.47 -17.67
C GLY A 74 2.80 5.60 -17.05
N VAL A 75 3.74 4.70 -17.37
CA VAL A 75 5.11 4.74 -16.85
C VAL A 75 6.00 5.60 -17.73
N ASN A 76 6.53 6.68 -17.15
CA ASN A 76 7.48 7.56 -17.84
C ASN A 76 8.91 7.02 -17.75
N ARG A 77 9.28 6.21 -18.76
CA ARG A 77 10.60 5.56 -18.88
C ARG A 77 11.78 6.54 -19.09
N LYS A 78 11.55 7.85 -19.18
CA LYS A 78 12.65 8.86 -19.13
C LYS A 78 13.23 9.02 -17.73
N TYR A 79 12.45 8.67 -16.69
CA TYR A 79 12.84 8.82 -15.30
C TYR A 79 13.24 7.51 -14.63
N ILE A 80 13.13 6.38 -15.34
CA ILE A 80 13.41 5.05 -14.80
C ILE A 80 13.91 4.12 -15.90
N ALA A 81 15.07 3.51 -15.68
CA ALA A 81 15.82 2.79 -16.71
C ALA A 81 15.42 1.32 -16.84
N SER A 82 14.84 0.71 -15.80
CA SER A 82 14.44 -0.70 -15.84
C SER A 82 13.27 -1.04 -14.91
N SER A 83 12.74 -2.26 -15.06
CA SER A 83 11.68 -2.78 -14.20
C SER A 83 12.16 -3.00 -12.76
N GLU A 84 13.42 -3.36 -12.58
CA GLU A 84 14.05 -3.55 -11.28
C GLU A 84 14.19 -2.21 -10.55
N GLU A 85 14.64 -1.17 -11.27
CA GLU A 85 14.72 0.18 -10.73
C GLU A 85 13.32 0.69 -10.34
N MET A 86 12.31 0.43 -11.18
CA MET A 86 10.91 0.75 -10.88
C MET A 86 10.48 0.11 -9.56
N CYS A 87 10.60 -1.21 -9.42
CA CYS A 87 10.28 -1.92 -8.19
C CYS A 87 11.01 -1.34 -6.96
N GLN A 88 12.29 -1.00 -7.10
CA GLN A 88 13.10 -0.45 -6.02
C GLN A 88 12.72 0.97 -5.62
N GLN A 89 11.98 1.72 -6.43
CA GLN A 89 11.58 3.10 -6.14
C GLN A 89 10.09 3.25 -5.78
N LEU A 90 9.31 2.16 -5.81
CA LEU A 90 7.92 2.19 -5.37
C LEU A 90 7.82 2.49 -3.88
N ILE A 91 6.76 3.22 -3.53
CA ILE A 91 6.34 3.51 -2.17
C ILE A 91 4.89 3.12 -1.97
N VAL A 92 4.50 2.89 -0.72
CA VAL A 92 3.15 2.64 -0.25
C VAL A 92 2.44 3.99 -0.11
N ASP A 93 1.49 4.25 -1.00
CA ASP A 93 0.65 5.46 -0.97
C ASP A 93 -0.58 5.29 -0.11
N SER A 94 -1.06 4.06 0.04
CA SER A 94 -2.24 3.76 0.85
C SER A 94 -2.13 2.39 1.49
N PHE A 95 -2.83 2.21 2.61
CA PHE A 95 -2.90 0.95 3.34
C PHE A 95 -4.31 0.73 3.88
N VAL A 96 -4.92 -0.38 3.46
CA VAL A 96 -6.31 -0.70 3.73
C VAL A 96 -6.40 -2.08 4.36
N LEU A 97 -7.11 -2.19 5.49
CA LEU A 97 -7.58 -3.49 5.98
C LEU A 97 -9.05 -3.65 5.63
N TYR A 98 -9.40 -4.72 4.93
CA TYR A 98 -10.77 -5.08 4.67
C TYR A 98 -11.33 -5.91 5.83
N ALA A 99 -12.31 -5.36 6.56
CA ALA A 99 -12.83 -5.97 7.78
C ALA A 99 -13.62 -7.26 7.56
N HIS A 100 -14.06 -7.53 6.33
CA HIS A 100 -14.90 -8.70 6.00
C HIS A 100 -14.09 -10.00 5.93
N ASP A 101 -12.86 -9.95 5.42
CA ASP A 101 -11.99 -11.12 5.19
C ASP A 101 -10.55 -10.93 5.72
N ASP A 102 -10.28 -9.80 6.39
CA ASP A 102 -8.97 -9.39 6.89
C ASP A 102 -7.88 -9.29 5.80
N SER A 103 -8.27 -9.13 4.53
CA SER A 103 -7.32 -8.87 3.45
C SER A 103 -6.73 -7.48 3.57
N ILE A 104 -5.52 -7.32 3.03
CA ILE A 104 -4.73 -6.10 3.08
C ILE A 104 -4.61 -5.55 1.68
N GLY A 105 -5.18 -4.38 1.43
CA GLY A 105 -5.06 -3.64 0.19
C GLY A 105 -4.01 -2.54 0.30
N CYS A 106 -3.21 -2.32 -0.74
CA CYS A 106 -2.31 -1.16 -0.84
C CYS A 106 -2.27 -0.63 -2.27
N CYS A 107 -2.10 0.68 -2.40
CA CYS A 107 -1.64 1.30 -3.64
C CYS A 107 -0.13 1.53 -3.54
N LEU A 108 0.61 1.04 -4.53
CA LEU A 108 2.03 1.33 -4.70
C LEU A 108 2.19 2.34 -5.83
N SER A 109 2.97 3.39 -5.64
CA SER A 109 3.21 4.37 -6.70
C SER A 109 4.61 4.98 -6.61
N ASN A 110 4.90 5.83 -7.59
CA ASN A 110 5.93 6.86 -7.46
C ASN A 110 5.55 8.02 -8.37
N SER A 111 5.23 9.18 -7.78
CA SER A 111 4.72 10.35 -8.51
C SER A 111 5.67 10.88 -9.60
N ARG A 112 6.97 10.56 -9.54
CA ARG A 112 7.96 10.97 -10.55
C ARG A 112 7.76 10.29 -11.89
N TYR A 113 7.33 9.03 -11.90
CA TYR A 113 7.23 8.23 -13.14
C TYR A 113 5.88 7.55 -13.33
N MET A 114 4.96 7.59 -12.36
CA MET A 114 3.59 7.06 -12.42
C MET A 114 2.54 8.14 -12.13
N PHE A 115 2.68 9.34 -12.70
CA PHE A 115 1.74 10.43 -12.40
C PHE A 115 0.29 10.04 -12.77
N GLY A 116 -0.60 10.03 -11.79
CA GLY A 116 -2.01 9.63 -11.96
C GLY A 116 -2.25 8.12 -12.05
N HIS A 117 -1.22 7.31 -11.79
CA HIS A 117 -1.25 5.85 -11.91
C HIS A 117 -0.67 5.18 -10.66
N PHE A 118 -1.13 3.96 -10.38
CA PHE A 118 -0.67 3.19 -9.23
C PHE A 118 -0.80 1.69 -9.50
N ILE A 119 -0.08 0.89 -8.72
CA ILE A 119 -0.27 -0.56 -8.66
C ILE A 119 -1.18 -0.85 -7.47
N GLU A 120 -2.36 -1.37 -7.76
CA GLU A 120 -3.28 -1.90 -6.76
C GLU A 120 -2.85 -3.32 -6.38
N CYS A 121 -2.61 -3.54 -5.09
CA CYS A 121 -2.18 -4.82 -4.54
C CYS A 121 -3.17 -5.32 -3.49
N LEU A 122 -3.43 -6.62 -3.47
CA LEU A 122 -4.20 -7.27 -2.42
C LEU A 122 -3.50 -8.52 -1.91
N TRP A 123 -3.32 -8.60 -0.60
CA TRP A 123 -2.87 -9.80 0.12
C TRP A 123 -3.97 -10.35 1.01
N ASN A 124 -3.96 -11.65 1.26
CA ASN A 124 -4.76 -12.22 2.33
C ASN A 124 -4.17 -11.91 3.71
N VAL A 125 -4.87 -12.31 4.77
CA VAL A 125 -4.44 -12.11 6.17
C VAL A 125 -3.06 -12.68 6.52
N HIS A 126 -2.55 -13.64 5.72
CA HIS A 126 -1.25 -14.29 5.89
C HIS A 126 -0.17 -13.72 4.96
N TRP A 127 -0.41 -12.58 4.30
CA TRP A 127 0.52 -11.98 3.34
C TRP A 127 0.82 -12.85 2.11
N ALA A 128 -0.10 -13.75 1.76
CA ALA A 128 -0.06 -14.37 0.43
C ALA A 128 -0.74 -13.41 -0.56
N LEU A 129 -0.02 -13.06 -1.63
CA LEU A 129 -0.54 -12.20 -2.68
C LEU A 129 -1.75 -12.86 -3.34
N ILE A 130 -2.86 -12.12 -3.40
CA ILE A 130 -4.08 -12.52 -4.11
C ILE A 130 -4.02 -11.98 -5.54
N TYR A 131 -3.81 -10.66 -5.69
CA TYR A 131 -3.60 -10.02 -6.98
C TYR A 131 -2.74 -8.77 -6.88
N SER A 132 -2.23 -8.36 -8.04
CA SER A 132 -1.59 -7.07 -8.26
C SER A 132 -1.87 -6.63 -9.68
N THR A 133 -2.32 -5.39 -9.87
CA THR A 133 -2.61 -4.81 -11.18
C THR A 133 -2.22 -3.34 -11.22
N ILE A 134 -1.80 -2.86 -12.39
CA ILE A 134 -1.48 -1.45 -12.61
C ILE A 134 -2.68 -0.74 -13.27
N CYS A 135 -3.01 0.44 -12.76
CA CYS A 135 -4.14 1.27 -13.14
C CYS A 135 -3.68 2.68 -13.56
#